data_AF-A0A3E2TQL4-F1
#
_entry.id   AF-A0A3E2TQL4-F1
#
_cell.length_a   1.000
_cell.length_b   1.000
_cell.length_c   1.000
_cell.angle_alpha   90.00
_cell.angle_beta   90.00
_cell.angle_gamma   90.00
#
_symmetry.space_group_name_H-M   'P 1'
#
loop_
_entity.id
_entity.type
_entity.pdbx_description
1 polymer ?
#
loop_
_entity_poly.entity_id
_entity_poly.type
_entity_poly.pdbx_seq_one_letter_code
_entity_poly.pdbx_strand_id
1 'polypeptide(L)'
;MKQVKIIKKKDDYTMEYEVGDICKVTGTWYGGVHIEGKTGIPVSIDREEYIELDAQEKPEQAAAENVRMDEQNGHSESKGDEAAAEDVLERDIEVGDIVRHFKREWVSEESAEYLYKVLAFAQHTETGEKLVIYEALYPPYKTCARPYGMFMSEVDRTKYPDVQQKYRFEKVETKRWV
;
A
#
# COMPACT_ATOMS: atom_id res chain seq x y z
N MET A 1 -8.64 -19.21 23.95
CA MET A 1 -8.93 -18.43 22.72
C MET A 1 -7.61 -18.26 21.98
N LYS A 2 -7.59 -18.32 20.65
CA LYS A 2 -6.35 -18.16 19.89
C LYS A 2 -5.84 -16.71 20.03
N GLN A 3 -4.57 -16.57 20.36
CA GLN A 3 -3.88 -15.29 20.46
C GLN A 3 -2.69 -15.31 19.51
N VAL A 4 -2.33 -14.13 19.01
CA VAL A 4 -1.16 -13.94 18.16
C VAL A 4 -0.31 -12.82 18.72
N LYS A 5 1.01 -12.96 18.60
CA LYS A 5 1.95 -11.88 18.90
C LYS A 5 2.46 -11.27 17.62
N ILE A 6 2.34 -9.95 17.49
CA ILE A 6 2.88 -9.22 16.35
C ILE A 6 4.40 -9.21 16.43
N ILE A 7 5.08 -9.63 15.37
CA ILE A 7 6.55 -9.66 15.26
C ILE A 7 7.09 -8.65 14.26
N LYS A 8 6.26 -8.17 13.34
CA LYS A 8 6.63 -7.20 12.31
C LYS A 8 5.40 -6.41 11.89
N LYS A 9 5.59 -5.14 11.52
CA LYS A 9 4.59 -4.33 10.81
C LYS A 9 4.96 -4.23 9.34
N LYS A 10 3.99 -4.44 8.46
CA LYS A 10 4.04 -4.03 7.05
C LYS A 10 3.33 -2.70 6.83
N ASP A 11 2.34 -2.40 7.65
CA ASP A 11 1.69 -1.09 7.69
C ASP A 11 2.28 -0.26 8.83
N ASP A 12 3.24 0.61 8.50
CA ASP A 12 3.91 1.46 9.49
C ASP A 12 3.00 2.57 10.05
N TYR A 13 1.87 2.87 9.38
CA TYR A 13 0.98 3.98 9.72
C TYR A 13 -0.16 3.58 10.65
N THR A 14 -0.52 2.29 10.68
CA THR A 14 -1.58 1.82 11.57
C THR A 14 -1.21 2.01 13.04
N MET A 15 -2.11 2.59 13.82
CA MET A 15 -1.99 2.69 15.28
C MET A 15 -2.79 1.60 16.00
N GLU A 16 -3.46 0.73 15.26
CA GLU A 16 -4.34 -0.29 15.82
C GLU A 16 -3.58 -1.46 16.46
N TYR A 17 -2.31 -1.63 16.11
CA TYR A 17 -1.42 -2.62 16.70
C TYR A 17 0.05 -2.18 16.58
N GLU A 18 0.88 -2.67 17.50
CA GLU A 18 2.32 -2.46 17.54
C GLU A 18 3.08 -3.79 17.55
N VAL A 19 4.34 -3.75 17.10
CA VAL A 19 5.23 -4.91 17.22
C VAL A 19 5.39 -5.26 18.69
N GLY A 20 5.12 -6.53 19.02
CA GLY A 20 5.13 -7.04 20.38
C GLY A 20 3.75 -7.20 21.00
N ASP A 21 2.71 -6.57 20.45
CA ASP A 21 1.34 -6.69 20.96
C ASP A 21 0.84 -8.13 20.88
N ILE A 22 0.10 -8.54 21.91
CA ILE A 22 -0.60 -9.83 21.96
C ILE A 22 -2.07 -9.56 21.69
N CYS A 23 -2.51 -9.91 20.49
CA CYS A 23 -3.85 -9.61 20.01
C CYS A 23 -4.71 -10.87 20.01
N LYS A 24 -6.00 -10.68 20.29
CA LYS A 24 -7.00 -11.75 20.21
C LYS A 24 -7.42 -11.92 18.75
N VAL A 25 -7.40 -13.17 18.28
CA VAL A 25 -7.87 -13.51 16.93
C VAL A 25 -9.39 -13.51 16.92
N THR A 26 -9.99 -12.73 16.02
CA THR A 26 -11.44 -12.65 15.78
C THR A 26 -11.87 -13.46 14.56
N GLY A 27 -10.95 -13.75 13.64
CA GLY A 27 -11.18 -14.58 12.45
C GLY A 27 -9.89 -14.96 11.74
N THR A 28 -9.98 -15.83 10.74
CA THR A 28 -8.83 -16.26 9.90
C THR A 28 -9.18 -16.16 8.43
N TRP A 29 -8.20 -15.84 7.59
CA TRP A 29 -8.31 -15.83 6.13
C TRP A 29 -7.11 -16.55 5.51
N TYR A 30 -7.12 -16.80 4.20
CA TYR A 30 -6.13 -17.68 3.55
C TYR A 30 -4.67 -17.24 3.76
N GLY A 31 -4.41 -15.94 3.96
CA GLY A 31 -3.08 -15.37 4.14
C GLY A 31 -2.78 -14.89 5.56
N GLY A 32 -3.67 -15.07 6.54
CA GLY A 32 -3.47 -14.45 7.84
C GLY A 32 -4.63 -14.56 8.83
N VAL A 33 -4.67 -13.62 9.78
CA VAL A 33 -5.73 -13.52 10.78
C VAL A 33 -6.39 -12.15 10.77
N HIS A 34 -7.60 -12.08 11.31
CA HIS A 34 -8.20 -10.83 11.78
C HIS A 34 -8.01 -10.75 13.29
N ILE A 35 -7.57 -9.58 13.76
CA ILE A 35 -7.46 -9.24 15.18
C ILE A 35 -8.42 -8.11 15.51
N GLU A 36 -8.73 -7.96 16.79
CA GLU A 36 -9.34 -6.74 17.32
C GLU A 36 -8.23 -5.71 17.59
N GLY A 37 -8.25 -4.57 16.90
CA GLY A 37 -7.32 -3.46 17.08
C GLY A 37 -7.55 -2.71 18.39
N LYS A 38 -6.62 -1.83 18.76
CA LYS A 38 -6.67 -1.03 20.00
C LYS A 38 -7.96 -0.21 20.14
N THR A 39 -8.56 0.24 19.02
CA THR A 39 -9.82 0.99 19.04
C THR A 39 -11.07 0.11 18.90
N GLY A 40 -10.90 -1.21 18.85
CA GLY A 40 -11.97 -2.18 18.58
C GLY A 40 -12.24 -2.40 17.09
N ILE A 41 -11.53 -1.71 16.20
CA ILE A 41 -11.64 -1.90 14.75
C ILE A 41 -10.96 -3.23 14.36
N PRO A 42 -11.61 -4.12 13.61
CA PRO A 42 -10.98 -5.34 13.12
C PRO A 42 -9.86 -5.05 12.13
N VAL A 43 -8.68 -5.63 12.33
CA VAL A 43 -7.52 -5.46 11.45
C VAL A 43 -7.02 -6.80 10.93
N SER A 44 -6.72 -6.85 9.63
CA SER A 44 -6.16 -8.04 8.97
C SER A 44 -4.64 -8.01 9.06
N ILE A 45 -4.05 -9.09 9.55
CA ILE A 45 -2.61 -9.25 9.72
C ILE A 45 -2.14 -10.46 8.90
N ASP A 46 -1.12 -10.27 8.06
CA ASP A 46 -0.54 -11.35 7.25
C ASP A 46 0.19 -12.37 8.13
N ARG A 47 0.26 -13.64 7.68
CA ARG A 47 0.94 -14.75 8.40
C ARG A 47 2.39 -14.44 8.79
N GLU A 48 3.06 -13.59 8.03
CA GLU A 48 4.47 -13.21 8.22
C GLU A 48 4.66 -12.11 9.28
N GLU A 49 3.58 -11.42 9.68
CA GLU A 49 3.61 -10.32 10.65
C GLU A 49 3.38 -10.79 12.09
N TYR A 50 2.96 -12.04 12.32
CA TYR A 50 2.65 -12.56 13.64
C TYR A 50 3.14 -14.00 13.88
N ILE A 51 3.21 -14.38 15.16
CA ILE A 51 3.34 -15.76 15.62
C ILE A 51 2.12 -16.16 16.45
N GLU A 52 1.68 -17.41 16.33
CA GLU A 52 0.58 -17.94 17.15
C GLU A 52 1.08 -18.27 18.56
N LEU A 53 0.30 -17.88 19.56
CA LEU A 53 0.54 -18.24 20.95
C LEU A 53 -0.52 -19.26 21.38
N ASP A 54 -0.11 -20.51 21.53
CA ASP A 54 -0.97 -21.55 22.08
C ASP A 54 -1.03 -21.44 23.61
N ALA A 55 -2.22 -21.55 24.17
CA ALA A 55 -2.45 -21.53 25.61
C ALA A 55 -2.34 -22.96 26.18
N GLN A 56 -1.10 -23.45 26.39
CA GLN A 56 -0.71 -24.48 27.36
C GLN A 56 0.84 -24.57 27.47
N GLU A 57 1.36 -24.88 28.66
CA GLU A 57 2.63 -24.43 29.26
C GLU A 57 3.95 -25.18 28.84
N LYS A 58 5.05 -24.39 28.76
CA LYS A 58 6.55 -24.58 28.80
C LYS A 58 7.20 -25.92 29.27
N PRO A 59 8.57 -26.10 29.18
CA PRO A 59 9.62 -25.53 28.31
C PRO A 59 10.63 -26.59 27.75
N GLU A 60 11.51 -26.29 26.77
CA GLU A 60 12.96 -26.67 26.72
C GLU A 60 13.66 -26.16 25.43
N GLN A 61 14.99 -26.05 25.49
CA GLN A 61 15.96 -25.30 24.69
C GLN A 61 16.62 -26.06 23.52
N ALA A 62 17.41 -25.28 22.75
CA ALA A 62 18.54 -25.63 21.87
C ALA A 62 18.17 -26.00 20.41
N ALA A 63 18.92 -25.64 19.36
CA ALA A 63 20.34 -25.34 19.28
C ALA A 63 20.67 -24.35 18.14
N ALA A 64 21.82 -23.70 18.29
CA ALA A 64 22.53 -22.95 17.25
C ALA A 64 22.96 -23.85 16.08
N GLU A 65 23.13 -23.31 14.87
CA GLU A 65 24.47 -23.09 14.27
C GLU A 65 24.39 -22.34 12.92
N ASN A 66 25.47 -21.62 12.65
CA ASN A 66 25.76 -20.63 11.62
C ASN A 66 25.90 -21.19 10.19
N VAL A 67 25.60 -20.36 9.18
CA VAL A 67 26.42 -20.28 7.96
C VAL A 67 26.64 -18.81 7.59
N ARG A 68 27.91 -18.41 7.61
CA ARG A 68 28.44 -17.20 6.98
C ARG A 68 28.52 -17.40 5.48
N MET A 69 28.22 -16.37 4.68
CA MET A 69 28.97 -16.08 3.46
C MET A 69 29.01 -14.56 3.22
N ASP A 70 30.17 -14.15 2.73
CA ASP A 70 30.77 -12.83 2.75
C ASP A 70 30.21 -11.81 1.75
N GLU A 71 30.28 -10.56 2.20
CA GLU A 71 30.85 -9.37 1.56
C GLU A 71 30.90 -9.21 0.01
N GLN A 72 30.52 -7.97 -0.36
CA GLN A 72 31.00 -7.14 -1.49
C GLN A 72 30.32 -7.29 -2.86
N ASN A 73 29.38 -6.37 -3.12
CA ASN A 73 29.38 -5.44 -4.27
C ASN A 73 28.21 -4.44 -4.02
N GLY A 74 28.36 -3.13 -3.91
CA GLY A 74 29.02 -2.22 -4.83
C GLY A 74 27.96 -1.47 -5.63
N HIS A 75 27.90 -0.13 -5.46
CA HIS A 75 27.18 0.85 -6.30
C HIS A 75 25.63 0.89 -6.17
N SER A 76 24.96 2.04 -6.10
CA SER A 76 25.38 3.45 -6.21
C SER A 76 24.29 4.33 -5.62
N GLU A 77 24.70 5.37 -4.90
CA GLU A 77 23.90 6.58 -4.76
C GLU A 77 23.50 7.07 -6.16
N SER A 78 22.19 7.17 -6.41
CA SER A 78 21.66 8.07 -7.44
C SER A 78 20.98 9.19 -6.65
N LYS A 79 21.73 10.27 -6.41
CA LYS A 79 21.59 11.52 -7.16
C LYS A 79 20.13 11.95 -7.23
N GLY A 80 19.81 12.89 -6.35
CA GLY A 80 18.74 13.83 -6.63
C GLY A 80 19.10 14.55 -7.91
N ASP A 81 18.23 14.40 -8.90
CA ASP A 81 18.11 15.32 -10.02
C ASP A 81 16.74 15.96 -9.81
N GLU A 82 16.75 17.15 -9.21
CA GLU A 82 16.56 18.41 -9.93
C GLU A 82 15.13 18.54 -10.44
N ALA A 83 14.40 19.41 -9.75
CA ALA A 83 13.14 19.98 -10.17
C ALA A 83 13.32 20.70 -11.52
N ALA A 84 13.30 19.93 -12.61
CA ALA A 84 12.94 20.45 -13.90
C ALA A 84 11.47 20.86 -13.80
N ALA A 85 11.21 22.14 -14.05
CA ALA A 85 9.87 22.68 -14.21
C ALA A 85 9.17 21.94 -15.35
N GLU A 86 8.50 20.82 -15.03
CA GLU A 86 7.66 20.11 -15.96
C GLU A 86 6.41 20.95 -16.21
N ASP A 87 6.24 21.29 -17.49
CA ASP A 87 5.00 21.75 -18.11
C ASP A 87 3.81 21.14 -17.38
N VAL A 88 3.05 21.97 -16.66
CA VAL A 88 1.99 21.50 -15.78
C VAL A 88 0.94 20.85 -16.68
N LEU A 89 0.99 19.51 -16.76
CA LEU A 89 -0.04 18.71 -17.39
C LEU A 89 -1.32 18.92 -16.59
N GLU A 90 -2.05 19.98 -16.91
CA GLU A 90 -3.38 20.24 -16.38
C GLU A 90 -4.31 19.17 -16.94
N ARG A 91 -4.63 18.20 -16.09
CA ARG A 91 -5.62 17.16 -16.35
C ARG A 91 -6.89 17.51 -15.59
N ASP A 92 -8.03 17.15 -16.15
CA ASP A 92 -9.35 17.28 -15.53
C ASP A 92 -9.57 16.14 -14.51
N ILE A 93 -8.87 16.23 -13.37
CA ILE A 93 -9.04 15.35 -12.21
C ILE A 93 -9.16 16.25 -10.97
N GLU A 94 -10.27 16.12 -10.26
CA GLU A 94 -10.61 16.92 -9.10
C GLU A 94 -10.70 16.08 -7.82
N VAL A 95 -10.75 16.75 -6.68
CA VAL A 95 -11.02 16.09 -5.40
C VAL A 95 -12.41 15.46 -5.43
N GLY A 96 -12.49 14.20 -5.00
CA GLY A 96 -13.72 13.41 -5.02
C GLY A 96 -13.86 12.51 -6.25
N ASP A 97 -13.09 12.76 -7.32
CA ASP A 97 -13.14 11.95 -8.52
C ASP A 97 -12.71 10.50 -8.25
N ILE A 98 -13.39 9.58 -8.94
CA ILE A 98 -12.95 8.19 -9.03
C ILE A 98 -12.05 8.05 -10.24
N VAL A 99 -10.88 7.49 -10.03
CA VAL A 99 -9.90 7.23 -11.07
C VAL A 99 -9.57 5.74 -11.15
N ARG A 100 -9.21 5.27 -12.34
CA ARG A 100 -8.68 3.94 -12.60
C ARG A 100 -7.19 4.02 -12.90
N HIS A 101 -6.42 3.13 -12.29
CA HIS A 101 -5.03 2.93 -12.67
C HIS A 101 -4.95 2.01 -13.90
N PHE A 102 -3.98 2.22 -14.79
CA PHE A 102 -3.88 1.48 -16.06
C PHE A 102 -3.82 -0.06 -15.90
N LYS A 103 -3.30 -0.55 -14.78
CA LYS A 103 -3.29 -1.99 -14.45
C LYS A 103 -4.68 -2.59 -14.26
N ARG A 104 -5.72 -1.76 -14.18
CA ARG A 104 -7.10 -2.24 -14.14
C ARG A 104 -7.45 -3.10 -15.35
N GLU A 105 -6.77 -2.91 -16.49
CA GLU A 105 -6.93 -3.76 -17.68
C GLU A 105 -6.61 -5.25 -17.42
N TRP A 106 -5.95 -5.59 -16.32
CA TRP A 106 -5.57 -6.97 -15.98
C TRP A 106 -6.49 -7.63 -14.96
N VAL A 107 -7.49 -6.90 -14.47
CA VAL A 107 -8.43 -7.40 -13.46
C VAL A 107 -9.85 -7.37 -14.00
N SER A 108 -10.74 -8.16 -13.38
CA SER A 108 -12.15 -8.20 -13.76
C SER A 108 -12.80 -6.82 -13.64
N GLU A 109 -13.68 -6.48 -14.59
CA GLU A 109 -14.45 -5.24 -14.52
C GLU A 109 -15.42 -5.19 -13.34
N GLU A 110 -15.81 -6.34 -12.79
CA GLU A 110 -16.66 -6.46 -11.60
C GLU A 110 -15.90 -6.14 -10.31
N SER A 111 -14.56 -6.11 -10.37
CA SER A 111 -13.69 -5.79 -9.25
C SER A 111 -13.48 -4.28 -9.10
N ALA A 112 -13.36 -3.85 -7.85
CA ALA A 112 -12.91 -2.50 -7.50
C ALA A 112 -11.37 -2.36 -7.49
N GLU A 113 -10.63 -3.45 -7.71
CA GLU A 113 -9.16 -3.43 -7.75
C GLU A 113 -8.65 -2.42 -8.79
N TYR A 114 -7.62 -1.65 -8.41
CA TYR A 114 -7.09 -0.53 -9.18
C TYR A 114 -8.06 0.65 -9.42
N LEU A 115 -9.18 0.72 -8.69
CA LEU A 115 -9.97 1.94 -8.56
C LEU A 115 -9.57 2.70 -7.31
N TYR A 116 -9.53 4.02 -7.43
CA TYR A 116 -9.15 4.92 -6.36
C TYR A 116 -10.04 6.15 -6.33
N LYS A 117 -10.17 6.78 -5.17
CA LYS A 117 -10.80 8.09 -5.00
C LYS A 117 -9.74 9.13 -4.68
N VAL A 118 -9.74 10.24 -5.40
CA VAL A 118 -8.88 11.39 -5.10
C VAL A 118 -9.43 12.10 -3.86
N LEU A 119 -8.61 12.23 -2.83
CA LEU A 119 -9.00 12.83 -1.55
C LEU A 119 -8.53 14.28 -1.42
N ALA A 120 -7.32 14.58 -1.89
CA ALA A 120 -6.75 15.91 -1.79
C ALA A 120 -5.54 16.09 -2.73
N PHE A 121 -5.19 17.34 -2.99
CA PHE A 121 -3.86 17.71 -3.45
C PHE A 121 -3.09 18.31 -2.27
N ALA A 122 -1.89 17.82 -2.03
CA ALA A 122 -1.05 18.23 -0.91
C ALA A 122 0.26 18.84 -1.40
N GLN A 123 0.91 19.61 -0.54
CA GLN A 123 2.27 20.10 -0.77
C GLN A 123 3.18 19.47 0.28
N HIS A 124 4.24 18.81 -0.17
CA HIS A 124 5.27 18.27 0.71
C HIS A 124 6.03 19.44 1.35
N THR A 125 6.01 19.54 2.68
CA THR A 125 6.47 20.74 3.38
C THR A 125 7.98 20.94 3.29
N GLU A 126 8.75 19.86 3.15
CA GLU A 126 10.23 19.95 3.11
C GLU A 126 10.76 20.20 1.69
N THR A 127 10.10 19.65 0.67
CA THR A 127 10.58 19.70 -0.72
C THR A 127 9.76 20.65 -1.60
N GLY A 128 8.58 21.07 -1.13
CA GLY A 128 7.61 21.83 -1.92
C GLY A 128 6.88 20.99 -2.98
N GLU A 129 7.17 19.69 -3.10
CA GLU A 129 6.62 18.82 -4.14
C GLU A 129 5.08 18.70 -4.03
N LYS A 130 4.38 18.88 -5.15
CA LYS A 130 2.93 18.69 -5.20
C LYS A 130 2.62 17.19 -5.24
N LEU A 131 1.74 16.74 -4.36
CA LEU A 131 1.32 15.35 -4.22
C LEU A 131 -0.18 15.22 -4.49
N VAL A 132 -0.59 14.05 -5.00
CA VAL A 132 -1.98 13.60 -5.01
C VAL A 132 -2.17 12.62 -3.87
N ILE A 133 -3.14 12.89 -3.00
CA ILE A 133 -3.58 11.99 -1.93
C ILE A 133 -4.84 11.27 -2.41
N TYR A 134 -4.81 9.95 -2.42
CA TYR A 134 -5.90 9.12 -2.93
C TYR A 134 -6.05 7.82 -2.15
N GLU A 135 -7.25 7.28 -2.12
CA GLU A 135 -7.60 6.06 -1.37
C GLU A 135 -8.03 4.95 -2.33
N ALA A 136 -7.55 3.73 -2.08
CA ALA A 136 -8.01 2.54 -2.79
C ALA A 136 -9.49 2.26 -2.49
N LEU A 137 -10.28 1.97 -3.52
CA LEU A 137 -11.69 1.57 -3.36
C LEU A 137 -11.86 0.06 -3.18
N TYR A 138 -10.79 -0.63 -2.78
CA TYR A 138 -10.75 -2.05 -2.55
C TYR A 138 -9.95 -2.36 -1.29
N PRO A 139 -10.27 -3.43 -0.53
CA PRO A 139 -9.55 -3.79 0.69
C PRO A 139 -8.02 -3.88 0.47
N PRO A 140 -7.20 -3.36 1.40
CA PRO A 140 -7.56 -2.82 2.72
C PRO A 140 -7.90 -1.30 2.72
N TYR A 141 -8.34 -0.74 1.59
CA TYR A 141 -8.69 0.69 1.44
C TYR A 141 -7.52 1.62 1.78
N LYS A 142 -6.33 1.26 1.32
CA LYS A 142 -5.10 2.00 1.60
C LYS A 142 -5.17 3.43 1.06
N THR A 143 -4.85 4.40 1.92
CA THR A 143 -4.55 5.78 1.52
C THR A 143 -3.09 5.91 1.09
N CYS A 144 -2.86 6.55 -0.05
CA CYS A 144 -1.55 6.71 -0.69
C CYS A 144 -1.29 8.17 -1.04
N ALA A 145 -0.02 8.55 -1.05
CA ALA A 145 0.47 9.80 -1.63
C ALA A 145 1.36 9.49 -2.84
N ARG A 146 1.25 10.29 -3.90
CA ARG A 146 2.10 10.15 -5.11
C ARG A 146 2.46 11.52 -5.67
N PRO A 147 3.68 11.73 -6.18
CA PRO A 147 4.05 12.92 -6.94
C PRO A 147 3.02 13.27 -8.01
N TYR A 148 2.62 14.53 -8.08
CA TYR A 148 1.60 15.02 -9.01
C TYR A 148 1.97 14.70 -10.47
N GLY A 149 3.20 15.00 -10.88
CA GLY A 149 3.69 14.69 -12.23
C GLY A 149 3.60 13.19 -12.55
N MET A 150 4.00 12.33 -11.60
CA MET A 150 3.89 10.87 -11.77
C MET A 150 2.46 10.34 -11.72
N PHE A 151 1.51 11.08 -11.15
CA PHE A 151 0.10 10.71 -11.14
C PHE A 151 -0.58 11.12 -12.45
N MET A 152 -0.25 12.31 -12.96
CA MET A 152 -0.80 12.87 -14.20
C MET A 152 -0.11 12.35 -15.47
N SER A 153 1.02 11.64 -15.35
CA SER A 153 1.81 11.21 -16.50
C SER A 153 1.18 10.11 -17.34
N GLU A 154 1.63 10.02 -18.58
CA GLU A 154 1.30 8.94 -19.50
C GLU A 154 1.85 7.59 -19.00
N VAL A 155 1.21 6.51 -19.44
CA VAL A 155 1.74 5.15 -19.23
C VAL A 155 3.07 5.04 -19.97
N ASP A 156 4.07 4.46 -19.32
CA ASP A 156 5.33 4.12 -19.97
C ASP A 156 5.09 3.04 -21.03
N ARG A 157 5.04 3.45 -22.30
CA ARG A 157 4.76 2.57 -23.44
C ARG A 157 5.91 1.64 -23.80
N THR A 158 7.13 1.95 -23.37
CA THR A 158 8.27 1.04 -23.54
C THR A 158 8.13 -0.14 -22.59
N LYS A 159 7.70 0.12 -21.35
CA LYS A 159 7.49 -0.92 -20.34
C LYS A 159 6.15 -1.67 -20.47
N TYR A 160 5.12 -0.95 -20.92
CA TYR A 160 3.76 -1.46 -21.03
C TYR A 160 3.20 -1.17 -22.44
N PRO A 161 3.71 -1.87 -23.47
CA PRO A 161 3.33 -1.61 -24.86
C PRO A 161 1.85 -1.89 -25.15
N ASP A 162 1.29 -2.91 -24.51
CA ASP A 162 -0.05 -3.42 -24.81
C ASP A 162 -1.18 -2.73 -24.05
N VAL A 163 -0.85 -1.90 -23.06
CA VAL A 163 -1.84 -1.18 -22.24
C VAL A 163 -2.58 -0.17 -23.10
N GLN A 164 -3.92 -0.21 -23.12
CA GLN A 164 -4.69 0.70 -23.97
C GLN A 164 -4.81 2.09 -23.35
N GLN A 165 -4.95 2.16 -22.02
CA GLN A 165 -5.07 3.39 -21.24
C GLN A 165 -3.92 4.36 -21.51
N LYS A 166 -4.23 5.63 -21.78
CA LYS A 166 -3.22 6.63 -22.16
C LYS A 166 -2.43 7.11 -20.95
N TYR A 167 -3.14 7.47 -19.89
CA TYR A 167 -2.54 8.02 -18.66
C TYR A 167 -2.43 6.96 -17.56
N ARG A 168 -1.49 7.14 -16.63
CA ARG A 168 -1.35 6.22 -15.49
C ARG A 168 -2.64 6.12 -14.68
N PHE A 169 -3.29 7.27 -14.49
CA PHE A 169 -4.61 7.39 -13.88
C PHE A 169 -5.55 8.13 -14.82
N GLU A 170 -6.75 7.60 -14.99
CA GLU A 170 -7.82 8.24 -15.76
C GLU A 170 -9.10 8.30 -14.94
N LYS A 171 -9.81 9.43 -15.04
CA LYS A 171 -11.12 9.61 -14.42
C LYS A 171 -12.10 8.56 -14.97
N VAL A 172 -12.82 7.91 -14.08
CA VAL A 172 -13.89 6.99 -14.43
C VAL A 172 -15.17 7.81 -14.56
N GLU A 173 -15.82 7.72 -15.73
CA GLU A 173 -17.15 8.28 -15.91
C GLU A 173 -18.15 7.51 -15.04
N THR A 174 -18.43 8.03 -13.85
CA THR A 174 -19.52 7.55 -13.03
C THR A 174 -20.82 8.20 -13.53
N LYS A 175 -21.55 7.53 -14.43
CA LYS A 175 -22.94 7.88 -14.71
C LYS A 175 -23.81 7.49 -13.50
N ARG A 176 -23.86 8.34 -12.46
CA ARG A 176 -24.72 8.21 -11.27
C ARG A 176 -24.45 9.42 -10.36
N TRP A 177 -25.32 10.39 -10.08
CA TRP A 177 -26.78 10.47 -10.05
C TRP A 177 -27.16 11.94 -10.36
N VAL A 178 -28.07 12.18 -11.29
CA VAL A 178 -28.88 13.42 -11.31
C VAL A 178 -30.18 13.11 -10.59
#